data_AF-A2E306-F1
#
_entry.id   AF-A2E306-F1
#
_cell.length_a   1.000
_cell.length_b   1.000
_cell.length_c   1.000
_cell.angle_alpha   90.00
_cell.angle_beta   90.00
_cell.angle_gamma   90.00
#
_symmetry.space_group_name_H-M   'P 1'
#
loop_
_entity.id
_entity.type
_entity.pdbx_description
1 polymer ?
#
loop_
_entity_poly.entity_id
_entity_poly.type
_entity_poly.pdbx_seq_one_letter_code
_entity_poly.pdbx_strand_id
1 'polypeptide(L)'
;MVNTLTRYSFASCDKLESFQVFGDILKMERCVFFRSNNLKQIKFGGFIDVVDELAFNGTIGLRNITYCGLQAVNGEALKNHEPHGIQINVLVASDYQGTTFMGVPATKESSACSPRRTPEPTAKPTKEPLPSKKVIIIASVVVGCALILTAVIVIFVVKCCMKKNGWIKKETLTESLLTQSI
;
A
#
# COMPACT_ATOMS: atom_id res chain seq x y z
N MET A 1 13.92 -15.88 10.91
CA MET A 1 13.28 -14.94 11.86
C MET A 1 14.13 -13.68 11.88
N VAL A 2 13.55 -12.49 11.74
CA VAL A 2 14.30 -11.23 11.83
C VAL A 2 14.24 -10.76 13.27
N ASN A 3 15.38 -10.79 13.94
CA ASN A 3 15.55 -10.47 15.36
C ASN A 3 16.62 -9.38 15.56
N THR A 4 17.08 -8.76 14.47
CA THR A 4 17.98 -7.62 14.47
C THR A 4 17.47 -6.56 13.50
N LEU A 5 17.34 -5.32 13.97
CA LEU A 5 17.13 -4.14 13.13
C LEU A 5 18.49 -3.55 12.81
N THR A 6 18.94 -3.74 11.57
CA THR A 6 20.28 -3.35 11.14
C THR A 6 20.38 -1.84 10.94
N ARG A 7 21.63 -1.36 10.93
CA ARG A 7 21.97 0.05 10.71
C ARG A 7 21.23 0.63 9.50
N TYR A 8 20.55 1.76 9.70
CA TYR A 8 19.77 2.48 8.68
C TYR A 8 18.60 1.71 8.02
N SER A 9 18.17 0.57 8.54
CA SER A 9 17.11 -0.27 7.92
C SER A 9 15.80 0.48 7.63
N PHE A 10 15.44 1.47 8.46
CA PHE A 10 14.28 2.36 8.27
C PHE A 10 14.69 3.84 8.31
N ALA A 11 15.88 4.18 7.81
CA ALA A 11 16.30 5.56 7.72
C ALA A 11 15.57 6.29 6.58
N SER A 12 15.21 7.56 6.80
CA SER A 12 14.57 8.46 5.84
C SER A 12 13.31 7.85 5.19
N CYS A 13 12.58 7.04 5.94
CA CYS A 13 11.33 6.46 5.49
C CYS A 13 10.19 7.46 5.69
N ASP A 14 10.10 8.47 4.81
CA ASP A 14 9.16 9.59 4.94
C ASP A 14 7.69 9.17 4.83
N LYS A 15 7.38 7.96 4.38
CA LYS A 15 6.00 7.44 4.33
C LYS A 15 5.65 6.53 5.51
N LEU A 16 6.63 6.19 6.35
CA LEU A 16 6.43 5.28 7.46
C LEU A 16 5.82 6.05 8.63
N GLU A 17 4.53 5.85 8.86
CA GLU A 17 3.83 6.49 9.97
C GLU A 17 3.80 5.65 11.25
N SER A 18 3.88 4.32 11.09
CA SER A 18 3.84 3.37 12.20
C SER A 18 4.75 2.18 11.94
N PHE A 19 5.37 1.66 13.00
CA PHE A 19 6.18 0.44 12.96
C PHE A 19 5.70 -0.54 14.03
N GLN A 20 5.56 -1.82 13.69
CA GLN A 20 5.16 -2.85 14.62
C GLN A 20 5.95 -4.13 14.40
N VAL A 21 6.44 -4.69 15.50
CA VAL A 21 7.06 -6.03 15.55
C VAL A 21 6.39 -6.81 16.68
N PHE A 22 5.98 -8.04 16.39
CA PHE A 22 5.35 -8.92 17.39
C PHE A 22 6.34 -9.85 18.11
N GLY A 23 7.50 -10.13 17.48
CA GLY A 23 8.54 -10.98 18.06
C GLY A 23 9.60 -10.20 18.82
N ASP A 24 10.61 -10.92 19.26
CA ASP A 24 11.74 -10.35 20.01
C ASP A 24 12.73 -9.63 19.09
N ILE A 25 13.31 -8.54 19.59
CA ILE A 25 14.38 -7.79 18.95
C ILE A 25 15.62 -7.90 19.83
N LEU A 26 16.55 -8.77 19.44
CA LEU A 26 17.81 -8.96 20.16
C LEU A 26 18.76 -7.79 19.96
N LYS A 27 18.64 -7.06 18.85
CA LYS A 27 19.53 -5.92 18.58
C LYS A 27 18.87 -4.86 17.72
N MET A 28 18.91 -3.61 18.17
CA MET A 28 18.65 -2.42 17.37
C MET A 28 19.95 -1.66 17.19
N GLU A 29 20.42 -1.59 15.95
CA GLU A 29 21.68 -0.93 15.65
C GLU A 29 21.52 0.60 15.54
N ARG A 30 22.65 1.27 15.37
CA ARG A 30 22.73 2.72 15.15
C ARG A 30 21.80 3.19 14.02
N CYS A 31 21.12 4.31 14.23
CA CYS A 31 20.38 5.02 13.19
C CYS A 31 19.30 4.19 12.46
N VAL A 32 18.71 3.17 13.10
CA VAL A 32 17.64 2.35 12.51
C VAL A 32 16.50 3.21 11.94
N PHE A 33 16.05 4.23 12.67
CA PHE A 33 14.96 5.13 12.25
C PHE A 33 15.44 6.54 11.87
N PHE A 34 16.72 6.70 11.49
CA PHE A 34 17.31 8.02 11.28
C PHE A 34 16.52 8.89 10.30
N ARG A 35 16.11 10.09 10.72
CA ARG A 35 15.32 11.05 9.92
C ARG A 35 13.99 10.50 9.36
N SER A 36 13.41 9.48 9.99
CA SER A 36 12.05 9.03 9.63
C SER A 36 11.00 9.92 10.30
N ASN A 37 10.87 11.15 9.78
CA ASN A 37 10.16 12.24 10.44
C ASN A 37 8.65 12.06 10.54
N ASN A 38 8.06 11.19 9.70
CA ASN A 38 6.64 10.89 9.74
C ASN A 38 6.28 9.71 10.65
N LEU A 39 7.29 9.02 11.23
CA LEU A 39 7.06 7.91 12.15
C LEU A 39 6.52 8.45 13.48
N LYS A 40 5.25 8.17 13.76
CA LYS A 40 4.54 8.69 14.94
C LYS A 40 4.44 7.67 16.07
N GLN A 41 4.37 6.39 15.72
CA GLN A 41 4.10 5.32 16.66
C GLN A 41 4.93 4.05 16.42
N ILE A 42 5.38 3.44 17.50
CA ILE A 42 6.10 2.15 17.47
C ILE A 42 5.48 1.18 18.48
N LYS A 43 5.23 -0.05 18.05
CA LYS A 43 4.78 -1.13 18.93
C LYS A 43 5.73 -2.32 18.90
N PHE A 44 6.27 -2.64 20.07
CA PHE A 44 7.13 -3.79 20.32
C PHE A 44 6.34 -4.84 21.12
N GLY A 45 6.11 -6.00 20.52
CA GLY A 45 5.33 -7.08 21.11
C GLY A 45 6.15 -8.02 21.98
N GLY A 46 7.45 -8.16 21.70
CA GLY A 46 8.35 -9.07 22.38
C GLY A 46 9.44 -8.36 23.17
N PHE A 47 10.39 -9.16 23.65
CA PHE A 47 11.58 -8.74 24.38
C PHE A 47 12.51 -7.87 23.51
N ILE A 48 13.18 -6.89 24.13
CA ILE A 48 14.25 -6.11 23.52
C ILE A 48 15.50 -6.23 24.40
N ASP A 49 16.60 -6.69 23.81
CA ASP A 49 17.87 -6.89 24.52
C ASP A 49 18.77 -5.64 24.41
N VAL A 50 19.34 -5.40 23.23
CA VAL A 50 20.32 -4.34 23.02
C VAL A 50 19.78 -3.26 22.07
N VAL A 51 19.91 -1.99 22.49
CA VAL A 51 19.52 -0.82 21.72
C VAL A 51 20.68 0.17 21.65
N ASP A 52 21.12 0.50 20.44
CA ASP A 52 22.13 1.55 20.23
C ASP A 52 21.54 2.93 20.61
N GLU A 53 22.33 3.75 21.30
CA GLU A 53 21.93 5.07 21.80
C GLU A 53 21.49 6.03 20.66
N LEU A 54 21.91 5.78 19.43
CA LEU A 54 21.57 6.59 18.27
C LEU A 54 20.53 5.91 17.36
N ALA A 55 19.85 4.85 17.81
CA ALA A 55 18.84 4.14 17.01
C ALA A 55 17.71 5.07 16.51
N PHE A 56 17.33 6.07 17.31
CA PHE A 56 16.28 7.05 17.00
C PHE A 56 16.82 8.45 16.63
N ASN A 57 18.13 8.59 16.41
CA ASN A 57 18.74 9.90 16.15
C ASN A 57 18.06 10.63 14.97
N GLY A 58 17.71 11.90 15.15
CA GLY A 58 17.04 12.72 14.15
C GLY A 58 15.62 12.29 13.80
N THR A 59 15.00 11.36 14.55
CA THR A 59 13.57 11.09 14.46
C THR A 59 12.84 12.17 15.25
N ILE A 60 12.06 13.01 14.59
CA ILE A 60 11.36 14.13 15.24
C ILE A 60 9.86 13.90 15.38
N GLY A 61 9.31 12.92 14.67
CA GLY A 61 7.88 12.63 14.59
C GLY A 61 7.36 11.68 15.65
N LEU A 62 8.23 10.95 16.33
CA LEU A 62 7.82 9.87 17.23
C LEU A 62 7.17 10.45 18.48
N ARG A 63 5.98 9.95 18.81
CA ARG A 63 5.16 10.43 19.93
C ARG A 63 4.77 9.31 20.88
N ASN A 64 4.51 8.12 20.35
CA ASN A 64 3.98 7.01 21.12
C ASN A 64 4.83 5.76 20.94
N ILE A 65 5.19 5.13 22.04
CA ILE A 65 5.80 3.81 22.05
C ILE A 65 4.96 2.90 22.94
N THR A 66 4.65 1.71 22.45
CA THR A 66 4.05 0.64 23.23
C THR A 66 5.01 -0.53 23.29
N TYR A 67 5.34 -0.99 24.50
CA TYR A 67 6.21 -2.14 24.72
C TYR A 67 5.50 -3.18 25.59
N CYS A 68 5.41 -4.40 25.08
CA CYS A 68 4.70 -5.52 25.71
C CYS A 68 5.60 -6.60 26.28
N GLY A 69 6.92 -6.39 26.24
CA GLY A 69 7.84 -7.22 26.99
C GLY A 69 7.81 -6.88 28.48
N LEU A 70 8.21 -7.86 29.30
CA LEU A 70 8.20 -7.73 30.76
C LEU A 70 9.51 -7.14 31.29
N GLN A 71 10.61 -7.37 30.57
CA GLN A 71 11.96 -7.00 31.01
C GLN A 71 12.25 -5.53 30.74
N ALA A 72 12.96 -4.89 31.67
CA ALA A 72 13.39 -3.50 31.54
C ALA A 72 14.31 -3.33 30.32
N VAL A 73 14.05 -2.29 29.53
CA VAL A 73 14.91 -1.93 28.39
C VAL A 73 15.79 -0.75 28.78
N ASN A 74 17.07 -1.06 28.99
CA ASN A 74 18.08 -0.10 29.40
C ASN A 74 18.55 0.79 28.22
N GLY A 75 19.33 1.82 28.54
CA GLY A 75 19.94 2.74 27.56
C GLY A 75 19.26 4.11 27.53
N GLU A 76 19.81 5.02 26.73
CA GLU A 76 19.37 6.42 26.63
C GLU A 76 18.91 6.81 25.22
N ALA A 77 18.54 5.83 24.40
CA ALA A 77 18.23 6.04 22.98
C ALA A 77 17.06 7.02 22.71
N LEU A 78 16.21 7.26 23.70
CA LEU A 78 15.11 8.24 23.64
C LEU A 78 15.37 9.50 24.48
N LYS A 79 16.45 9.56 25.28
CA LYS A 79 16.73 10.72 26.15
C LYS A 79 17.06 11.98 25.34
N ASN A 80 17.81 11.80 24.26
CA ASN A 80 18.16 12.86 23.30
C ASN A 80 17.16 12.96 22.15
N HIS A 81 16.00 12.29 22.25
CA HIS A 81 14.92 12.52 21.32
C HIS A 81 14.40 13.93 21.59
N GLU A 82 14.91 14.90 20.83
CA GLU A 82 14.48 16.30 20.78
C GLU A 82 13.38 16.46 19.73
N PRO A 83 12.09 16.35 20.08
CA PRO A 83 11.10 17.11 19.37
C PRO A 83 11.04 18.46 20.10
N HIS A 84 10.97 19.55 19.35
CA HIS A 84 10.72 20.88 19.87
C HIS A 84 9.53 20.89 20.86
N GLY A 85 9.78 20.74 22.16
CA GLY A 85 8.79 20.81 23.23
C GLY A 85 7.79 19.66 23.39
N ILE A 86 8.02 18.45 22.84
CA ILE A 86 7.03 17.34 22.93
C ILE A 86 7.61 16.13 23.68
N GLN A 87 6.97 15.68 24.75
CA GLN A 87 7.41 14.44 25.42
C GLN A 87 6.92 13.20 24.66
N ILE A 88 7.74 12.16 24.57
CA ILE A 88 7.30 10.84 24.08
C ILE A 88 6.46 10.19 25.18
N ASN A 89 5.27 9.72 24.82
CA ASN A 89 4.48 8.85 25.66
C ASN A 89 4.94 7.39 25.48
N VAL A 90 5.42 6.77 26.56
CA VAL A 90 5.76 5.36 26.58
C VAL A 90 4.77 4.59 27.45
N LEU A 91 4.04 3.66 26.82
CA LEU A 91 3.15 2.73 27.48
C LEU A 91 3.81 1.35 27.55
N VAL A 92 3.87 0.79 28.75
CA VAL A 92 4.43 -0.54 29.01
C VAL A 92 3.40 -1.45 29.68
N ALA A 93 3.61 -2.76 29.58
CA ALA A 93 2.80 -3.74 30.29
C ALA A 93 2.77 -3.46 31.81
N SER A 94 1.66 -3.83 32.47
CA SER A 94 1.46 -3.58 33.91
C SER A 94 2.52 -4.25 34.80
N ASP A 95 3.05 -5.37 34.35
CA ASP A 95 4.08 -6.19 34.98
C ASP A 95 5.50 -5.90 34.44
N TYR A 96 5.68 -4.81 33.68
CA TYR A 96 6.99 -4.32 33.27
C TYR A 96 7.89 -4.08 34.50
N GLN A 97 9.10 -4.66 34.47
CA GLN A 97 10.03 -4.66 35.59
C GLN A 97 10.80 -3.35 35.75
N GLY A 98 10.78 -2.47 34.73
CA GLY A 98 11.43 -1.16 34.76
C GLY A 98 10.50 -0.02 35.20
N THR A 99 11.11 1.15 35.41
CA THR A 99 10.43 2.45 35.60
C THR A 99 10.63 3.40 34.43
N THR A 100 11.66 3.15 33.62
CA THR A 100 12.00 3.88 32.39
C THR A 100 12.08 2.91 31.22
N PHE A 101 12.05 3.45 30.01
CA PHE A 101 12.24 2.71 28.77
C PHE A 101 13.18 3.52 27.87
N MET A 102 14.36 3.00 27.56
CA MET A 102 15.37 3.67 26.72
C MET A 102 15.67 5.13 27.16
N GLY A 103 15.61 5.40 28.47
CA GLY A 103 16.00 6.68 29.07
C GLY A 103 14.86 7.67 29.30
N VAL A 104 13.62 7.32 28.94
CA VAL A 104 12.42 8.14 29.24
C VAL A 104 11.49 7.44 30.22
N PRO A 105 10.70 8.17 31.03
CA PRO A 105 9.72 7.56 31.94
C PRO A 105 8.70 6.69 31.20
N ALA A 106 8.33 5.56 31.79
CA ALA A 106 7.35 4.64 31.24
C ALA A 106 6.08 4.58 32.10
N THR A 107 4.92 4.65 31.47
CA THR A 107 3.61 4.53 32.11
C THR A 107 3.10 3.10 31.97
N LYS A 108 2.81 2.46 33.10
CA LYS A 108 2.28 1.09 33.15
C LYS A 108 0.77 1.11 32.88
N GLU A 109 0.31 0.33 31.91
CA GLU A 109 -1.10 0.24 31.57
C GLU A 109 -1.51 -1.21 31.21
N SER A 110 -2.51 -1.74 31.90
CA SER A 110 -3.00 -3.12 31.67
C SER A 110 -3.62 -3.34 30.29
N SER A 111 -4.13 -2.26 29.68
CA SER A 111 -4.82 -2.30 28.38
C SER A 111 -3.86 -2.21 27.18
N ALA A 112 -2.66 -1.63 27.37
CA ALA A 112 -1.71 -1.30 26.30
C ALA A 112 -1.30 -2.52 25.44
N CYS A 113 -1.23 -3.68 26.09
CA CYS A 113 -0.77 -4.93 25.52
C CYS A 113 -1.87 -5.94 25.24
N SER A 114 -3.14 -5.52 25.35
CA SER A 114 -4.27 -6.36 24.97
C SER A 114 -4.07 -6.86 23.52
N PRO A 115 -4.23 -8.17 23.24
CA PRO A 115 -4.40 -8.62 21.89
C PRO A 115 -5.68 -7.98 21.37
N ARG A 116 -5.55 -6.91 20.57
CA ARG A 116 -6.71 -6.32 19.90
C ARG A 116 -7.31 -7.43 19.04
N ARG A 117 -8.53 -7.87 19.37
CA ARG A 117 -9.34 -8.76 18.53
C ARG A 117 -9.44 -8.11 17.17
N THR A 118 -8.83 -8.76 16.17
CA THR A 118 -9.04 -8.55 14.72
C THR A 118 -8.75 -7.11 14.25
N PRO A 119 -8.14 -6.89 13.08
CA PRO A 119 -8.20 -5.58 12.47
C PRO A 119 -9.68 -5.18 12.33
N GLU A 120 -10.14 -4.24 13.14
CA GLU A 120 -11.22 -3.34 12.75
C GLU A 120 -10.92 -2.90 11.32
N PRO A 121 -11.88 -2.93 10.38
CA PRO A 121 -11.63 -2.55 9.00
C PRO A 121 -11.06 -1.15 9.04
N THR A 122 -9.75 -1.04 8.82
CA THR A 122 -9.06 0.21 8.56
C THR A 122 -9.95 0.94 7.58
N ALA A 123 -10.47 2.10 7.97
CA ALA A 123 -11.05 3.03 7.02
C ALA A 123 -10.09 3.03 5.84
N LYS A 124 -10.61 2.52 4.72
CA LYS A 124 -9.85 2.29 3.50
C LYS A 124 -9.05 3.57 3.26
N PRO A 125 -7.71 3.52 3.08
CA PRO A 125 -7.06 4.68 2.53
C PRO A 125 -7.74 4.88 1.18
N THR A 126 -8.51 5.97 1.05
CA THR A 126 -9.04 6.42 -0.23
C THR A 126 -7.84 6.83 -1.06
N LYS A 127 -7.11 5.84 -1.57
CA LYS A 127 -6.47 5.94 -2.86
C LYS A 127 -7.64 6.04 -3.81
N GLU A 128 -7.94 7.26 -4.25
CA GLU A 128 -8.43 7.40 -5.61
C GLU A 128 -7.46 6.60 -6.49
N PRO A 129 -7.94 5.56 -7.21
CA PRO A 129 -7.08 4.86 -8.12
C PRO A 129 -6.74 5.82 -9.24
N LEU A 130 -5.56 6.42 -9.18
CA LEU A 130 -4.96 7.09 -10.33
C LEU A 130 -4.93 6.05 -11.47
N PRO A 131 -5.60 6.30 -12.61
CA PRO A 131 -5.86 5.27 -13.59
C PRO A 131 -4.55 4.72 -14.13
N SER A 132 -4.29 3.44 -13.86
CA SER A 132 -3.10 2.76 -14.34
C SER A 132 -3.09 2.81 -15.88
N LYS A 133 -1.97 3.26 -16.47
CA LYS A 133 -1.79 3.38 -17.93
C LYS A 133 -2.21 2.12 -18.71
N LYS A 134 -2.16 0.94 -18.08
CA LYS A 134 -2.56 -0.35 -18.69
C LYS A 134 -4.07 -0.45 -18.93
N VAL A 135 -4.92 0.11 -18.06
CA VAL A 135 -6.38 0.06 -18.22
C VAL A 135 -6.86 0.99 -19.34
N ILE A 136 -6.22 2.16 -19.50
CA ILE A 136 -6.52 3.11 -20.58
C ILE A 136 -6.21 2.48 -21.95
N ILE A 137 -5.09 1.75 -22.07
CA ILE A 137 -4.72 1.08 -23.33
C ILE A 137 -5.67 -0.07 -23.66
N ILE A 138 -6.10 -0.86 -22.67
CA ILE A 138 -7.03 -1.98 -22.92
C ILE A 138 -8.41 -1.45 -23.36
N ALA A 139 -8.91 -0.37 -22.74
CA ALA A 139 -10.19 0.23 -23.13
C ALA A 139 -10.16 0.81 -24.55
N SER A 140 -9.07 1.47 -24.96
CA SER A 140 -8.96 2.03 -26.31
C SER A 140 -8.83 0.95 -27.40
N VAL A 141 -8.12 -0.15 -27.12
CA VAL A 141 -7.99 -1.28 -28.05
C VAL A 141 -9.34 -1.98 -28.27
N VAL A 142 -10.12 -2.21 -27.21
CA VAL A 142 -11.43 -2.89 -27.33
C VAL A 142 -12.42 -2.04 -28.13
N VAL A 143 -12.49 -0.74 -27.88
CA VAL A 143 -13.37 0.18 -28.63
C VAL A 143 -12.94 0.28 -30.10
N GLY A 144 -11.63 0.35 -30.37
CA GLY A 144 -11.10 0.36 -31.73
C GLY A 144 -11.42 -0.90 -32.52
N CYS A 145 -11.22 -2.09 -31.92
CA CYS A 145 -11.52 -3.37 -32.56
C CYS A 145 -13.01 -3.50 -32.91
N ALA A 146 -13.91 -3.05 -32.03
CA ALA A 146 -15.36 -3.10 -32.29
C ALA A 146 -15.77 -2.23 -33.48
N LEU A 147 -15.23 -1.01 -33.61
CA LEU A 147 -15.53 -0.11 -34.72
C LEU A 147 -14.98 -0.62 -36.06
N ILE A 148 -13.80 -1.25 -36.05
CA ILE A 148 -13.22 -1.84 -37.26
C ILE A 148 -14.04 -3.05 -37.71
N LEU A 149 -14.49 -3.90 -36.77
CA LEU A 149 -15.33 -5.05 -37.09
C LEU A 149 -16.68 -4.64 -37.70
N THR A 150 -17.35 -3.62 -37.15
CA THR A 150 -18.62 -3.14 -37.71
C THR A 150 -18.44 -2.56 -39.11
N ALA A 151 -17.38 -1.79 -39.35
CA ALA A 151 -17.08 -1.25 -40.68
C ALA A 151 -16.82 -2.35 -41.71
N VAL A 152 -16.05 -3.40 -41.35
CA VAL A 152 -15.78 -4.55 -42.23
C VAL A 152 -17.07 -5.31 -42.56
N ILE A 153 -17.94 -5.53 -41.56
CA ILE A 153 -19.23 -6.19 -41.77
C ILE A 153 -20.11 -5.35 -42.70
N VAL A 154 -20.20 -4.03 -42.50
CA VAL A 154 -20.98 -3.14 -43.37
C VAL A 154 -20.45 -3.17 -44.80
N ILE A 155 -19.13 -3.11 -45.01
CA ILE A 155 -18.53 -3.20 -46.35
C ILE A 155 -18.87 -4.54 -47.00
N PHE A 156 -18.80 -5.64 -46.24
CA PHE A 156 -19.13 -6.97 -46.75
C PHE A 156 -20.62 -7.08 -47.10
N VAL A 157 -21.52 -6.59 -46.24
CA VAL A 157 -22.96 -6.55 -46.48
C VAL A 157 -23.29 -5.68 -47.69
N VAL A 158 -22.69 -4.49 -47.83
CA VAL A 158 -22.87 -3.62 -49.00
C VAL A 158 -22.39 -4.32 -50.26
N LYS A 159 -21.20 -4.95 -50.26
CA LYS A 159 -20.72 -5.74 -51.41
C LYS A 159 -21.66 -6.91 -51.73
N CYS A 160 -22.16 -7.63 -50.73
CA CYS A 160 -23.12 -8.72 -50.90
C CYS A 160 -24.46 -8.23 -51.45
N CYS A 161 -25.00 -7.13 -50.91
CA CYS A 161 -26.24 -6.52 -51.38
C CYS A 161 -26.12 -5.99 -52.81
N MET A 162 -24.99 -5.34 -53.14
CA MET A 162 -24.71 -4.88 -54.50
C MET A 162 -24.57 -6.04 -55.48
N LYS A 163 -23.93 -7.16 -55.08
CA LYS A 163 -23.85 -8.37 -55.91
C LYS A 163 -25.22 -9.00 -56.15
N LYS A 164 -26.08 -9.05 -55.12
CA LYS A 164 -27.44 -9.60 -55.24
C LYS A 164 -28.32 -8.76 -56.17
N ASN A 165 -28.24 -7.44 -56.08
CA ASN A 165 -29.01 -6.53 -56.94
C ASN A 165 -28.51 -6.54 -58.39
N GLY A 166 -27.20 -6.78 -58.61
CA GLY A 166 -26.63 -6.95 -59.95
C GLY A 166 -27.03 -8.27 -60.63
N TRP A 167 -27.35 -9.31 -59.87
CA TRP A 167 -27.87 -10.58 -60.41
C TRP A 167 -29.35 -10.49 -60.79
N ILE A 168 -30.19 -9.86 -59.95
CA ILE A 168 -31.64 -9.74 -60.20
C ILE A 168 -31.94 -8.92 -61.48
N LYS A 169 -31.12 -7.91 -61.80
CA LYS A 169 -31.32 -7.09 -62.99
C LYS A 169 -30.93 -7.78 -64.31
N LYS A 170 -30.14 -8.85 -64.26
CA LYS A 170 -29.74 -9.61 -65.46
C LYS A 170 -30.83 -10.57 -65.93
N GLU A 171 -31.58 -11.17 -65.01
CA GLU A 171 -32.63 -12.14 -65.34
C GLU A 171 -33.91 -11.46 -65.88
N THR A 172 -34.18 -10.22 -65.48
CA THR A 172 -35.37 -9.45 -65.89
C THR A 172 -35.27 -8.87 -67.31
N LEU A 173 -34.06 -8.62 -67.84
CA LEU A 173 -33.88 -8.13 -69.21
C LEU A 173 -34.02 -9.24 -70.27
N THR A 174 -33.70 -10.49 -69.91
CA THR A 174 -33.90 -11.66 -70.78
C THR A 174 -35.38 -11.98 -71.00
N GLU A 175 -36.23 -11.78 -69.99
CA GLU A 175 -37.68 -12.00 -70.07
C GLU A 175 -38.40 -10.92 -70.91
N SER A 176 -38.00 -9.64 -70.80
CA SER A 176 -38.58 -8.56 -71.62
C SER A 176 -38.19 -8.62 -73.10
N LEU A 177 -37.03 -9.17 -73.46
CA LEU A 177 -36.62 -9.27 -74.87
C LEU A 177 -37.30 -10.42 -75.62
N LEU A 178 -37.71 -11.50 -74.93
CA LEU A 178 -38.41 -12.62 -75.56
C LEU A 178 -39.88 -12.30 -75.88
N THR A 179 -40.50 -11.34 -75.18
CA THR A 179 -41.91 -10.95 -75.38
C THR A 179 -42.12 -9.91 -76.49
N GLN A 180 -41.07 -9.31 -77.04
CA GLN A 180 -41.14 -8.36 -78.17
C GLN A 180 -41.05 -8.99 -79.57
N SER A 181 -41.03 -10.33 -79.68
CA SER A 181 -40.82 -11.05 -80.95
C SER A 181 -42.00 -11.93 -81.38
N ILE A 182 -43.23 -11.45 -81.25
CA ILE A 182 -44.44 -12.05 -81.85
C ILE A 182 -45.27 -10.96 -82.51
#